data_AF-A0A851G9C2-F1
#
_entry.id   AF-A0A851G9C2-F1
#
_cell.length_a   1.000
_cell.length_b   1.000
_cell.length_c   1.000
_cell.angle_alpha   90.00
_cell.angle_beta   90.00
_cell.angle_gamma   90.00
#
_symmetry.space_group_name_H-M   'P 1'
#
loop_
_entity.id
_entity.type
_entity.pdbx_description
1 polymer ?
#
loop_
_entity_poly.entity_id
_entity_poly.type
_entity_poly.pdbx_seq_one_letter_code
_entity_poly.pdbx_strand_id
1 'polypeptide(L)'
;MTSNTLNAVPATVLETMAERLQGQAEPIKIRSNDDHAALAADVLWKFARKTGLNRESESVQTVITDFLANLLHLCEQCEPDGAGIEGFNALLNMAMMHYEQENGGDSEEPV
;
A
#
# COMPACT_ATOMS: atom_id res chain seq x y z
N MET A 1 9.67 -1.70 21.15
CA MET A 1 9.43 -0.80 20.01
C MET A 1 9.86 -1.54 18.77
N THR A 2 8.93 -1.97 17.92
CA THR A 2 9.26 -2.52 16.61
C THR A 2 9.96 -1.41 15.81
N SER A 3 11.21 -1.63 15.43
CA SER A 3 11.93 -0.68 14.58
C SER A 3 11.30 -0.73 13.20
N ASN A 4 10.41 0.22 12.91
CA ASN A 4 9.83 0.31 11.57
C ASN A 4 10.86 0.95 10.65
N THR A 5 11.57 0.14 9.87
CA THR A 5 12.62 0.59 8.95
C THR A 5 12.08 1.53 7.86
N LEU A 6 10.77 1.54 7.61
CA LEU A 6 10.12 2.44 6.66
C LEU A 6 10.23 3.92 7.06
N ASN A 7 10.46 4.23 8.33
CA ASN A 7 10.67 5.61 8.77
C ASN A 7 12.00 6.21 8.26
N ALA A 8 12.95 5.35 7.87
CA ALA A 8 14.27 5.73 7.39
C ALA A 8 14.37 5.68 5.86
N VAL A 9 13.34 5.16 5.17
CA VAL A 9 13.28 5.11 3.71
C VAL A 9 12.66 6.40 3.18
N PRO A 10 13.37 7.20 2.36
CA PRO A 10 12.82 8.40 1.77
C PRO A 10 11.61 8.11 0.88
N ALA A 11 10.59 8.98 0.93
CA ALA A 11 9.39 8.86 0.10
C ALA A 11 9.67 8.88 -1.41
N THR A 12 10.79 9.47 -1.82
CA THR A 12 11.26 9.53 -3.22
C THR A 12 11.57 8.15 -3.81
N VAL A 13 11.84 7.13 -2.99
CA VAL A 13 12.00 5.74 -3.45
C VAL A 13 10.74 5.23 -4.16
N LEU A 14 9.55 5.73 -3.78
CA LEU A 14 8.29 5.36 -4.43
C LEU A 14 8.27 5.73 -5.93
N GLU A 15 8.95 6.81 -6.32
CA GLU A 15 9.09 7.18 -7.74
C GLU A 15 9.87 6.11 -8.51
N THR A 16 11.05 5.73 -8.01
CA THR A 16 11.89 4.71 -8.64
C THR A 16 11.20 3.36 -8.69
N MET A 17 10.42 2.98 -7.67
CA MET A 17 9.64 1.75 -7.69
C MET A 17 8.53 1.80 -8.74
N ALA A 18 7.86 2.95 -8.90
CA ALA A 18 6.79 3.14 -9.88
C ALA A 18 7.28 3.06 -11.33
N GLU A 19 8.54 3.44 -11.61
CA GLU A 19 9.14 3.36 -12.95
C GLU A 19 9.08 1.93 -13.55
N ARG A 20 9.03 0.89 -12.71
CA ARG A 20 8.88 -0.51 -13.16
C ARG A 20 7.62 -0.73 -14.00
N LEU A 21 6.57 0.05 -13.75
CA LEU A 21 5.29 -0.07 -14.47
C LEU A 21 5.16 0.94 -15.62
N GLN A 22 6.15 1.80 -15.83
CA GLN A 22 6.10 2.83 -16.86
C GLN A 22 5.98 2.21 -18.26
N GLY A 23 5.01 2.69 -19.04
CA GLY A 23 4.79 2.25 -20.42
C GLY A 23 4.07 0.90 -20.56
N GLN A 24 3.66 0.27 -19.45
CA GLN A 24 2.78 -0.89 -19.52
C GLN A 24 1.36 -0.47 -19.91
N ALA A 25 0.70 -1.29 -20.73
CA ALA A 25 -0.71 -1.07 -21.11
C ALA A 25 -1.63 -1.45 -19.95
N GLU A 26 -2.70 -0.69 -19.77
CA GLU A 26 -3.77 -1.04 -18.81
C GLU A 26 -4.73 -2.07 -19.43
N PRO A 27 -5.18 -3.09 -18.67
CA PRO A 27 -4.85 -3.36 -17.27
C PRO A 27 -3.43 -3.94 -17.10
N ILE A 28 -2.73 -3.48 -16.05
CA ILE A 28 -1.39 -3.95 -15.70
C ILE A 28 -1.45 -5.43 -15.32
N LYS A 29 -0.57 -6.23 -15.92
CA LYS A 29 -0.45 -7.66 -15.61
C LYS A 29 0.50 -7.86 -14.45
N ILE A 30 -0.02 -8.17 -13.28
CA ILE A 30 0.77 -8.49 -12.08
C ILE A 30 1.34 -9.90 -12.21
N ARG A 31 2.67 -10.04 -12.17
CA ARG A 31 3.36 -11.32 -12.37
C ARG A 31 4.31 -11.67 -11.23
N SER A 32 4.59 -10.74 -10.32
CA SER A 32 5.47 -10.95 -9.18
C SER A 32 5.13 -10.01 -8.03
N ASN A 33 5.66 -10.32 -6.85
CA ASN A 33 5.54 -9.46 -5.67
C ASN A 33 6.11 -8.06 -5.90
N ASP A 34 7.17 -7.93 -6.70
CA ASP A 34 7.69 -6.62 -7.09
C ASP A 34 6.69 -5.81 -7.92
N ASP A 35 5.86 -6.45 -8.75
CA ASP A 35 4.83 -5.76 -9.52
C ASP A 35 3.70 -5.25 -8.60
N HIS A 36 3.34 -6.02 -7.57
CA HIS A 36 2.44 -5.54 -6.50
C HIS A 36 3.03 -4.30 -5.79
N ALA A 37 4.31 -4.36 -5.41
CA ALA A 37 5.00 -3.27 -4.73
C ALA A 37 5.11 -2.02 -5.62
N ALA A 38 5.45 -2.19 -6.90
CA ALA A 38 5.53 -1.10 -7.87
C ALA A 38 4.17 -0.45 -8.13
N LEU A 39 3.09 -1.25 -8.15
CA LEU A 39 1.73 -0.73 -8.32
C LEU A 39 1.32 0.12 -7.11
N ALA A 40 1.59 -0.36 -5.90
CA ALA A 40 1.38 0.42 -4.69
C ALA A 40 2.21 1.71 -4.70
N ALA A 41 3.48 1.63 -5.12
CA ALA A 41 4.37 2.78 -5.19
C ALA A 41 3.90 3.84 -6.19
N ASP A 42 3.38 3.46 -7.37
CA ASP A 42 2.82 4.41 -8.34
C ASP A 42 1.64 5.22 -7.77
N VAL A 43 0.72 4.55 -7.07
CA VAL A 43 -0.42 5.21 -6.41
C VAL A 43 0.05 6.12 -5.28
N LEU A 44 0.94 5.62 -4.42
CA LEU A 44 1.47 6.39 -3.28
C LEU A 44 2.33 7.57 -3.71
N TRP A 45 3.10 7.45 -4.80
CA TRP A 45 3.86 8.58 -5.36
C TRP A 45 2.94 9.68 -5.86
N LYS A 46 1.87 9.32 -6.59
CA LYS A 46 0.83 10.27 -7.02
C LYS A 46 0.15 10.94 -5.83
N PHE A 47 -0.13 10.20 -4.76
CA PHE A 47 -0.66 10.75 -3.52
C PHE A 47 0.33 11.73 -2.86
N ALA A 48 1.58 11.30 -2.66
CA ALA A 48 2.64 12.11 -2.05
C ALA A 48 2.86 13.43 -2.79
N ARG A 49 2.81 13.41 -4.12
CA ARG A 49 2.90 14.64 -4.94
C ARG A 49 1.72 15.59 -4.74
N LYS A 50 0.51 15.07 -4.48
CA LYS A 50 -0.69 15.88 -4.23
C LYS A 50 -0.70 16.48 -2.83
N THR A 51 -0.10 15.82 -1.85
CA THR A 51 -0.07 16.25 -0.44
C THR A 51 1.21 16.99 -0.06
N GLY A 52 2.23 16.97 -0.93
CA GLY A 52 3.53 17.58 -0.68
C GLY A 52 4.50 16.69 0.10
N LEU A 53 4.18 15.41 0.28
CA LEU A 53 5.01 14.41 0.96
C LEU A 53 6.09 13.80 0.05
N ASN A 54 6.24 14.27 -1.18
CA ASN A 54 7.15 13.73 -2.19
C ASN A 54 8.61 14.22 -2.04
N ARG A 55 9.11 14.32 -0.81
CA ARG A 55 10.41 14.95 -0.47
C ARG A 55 11.33 13.96 0.23
N GLU A 56 12.64 14.19 0.13
CA GLU A 56 13.67 13.38 0.83
C GLU A 56 13.55 13.41 2.37
N SER A 57 13.00 14.48 2.93
CA SER A 57 12.76 14.60 4.37
C SER A 57 11.57 13.78 4.85
N GLU A 58 10.72 13.32 3.93
CA GLU A 58 9.54 12.53 4.25
C GLU A 58 9.83 11.06 4.07
N SER A 59 9.20 10.25 4.92
CA SER A 59 9.42 8.80 4.91
C SER A 59 8.31 8.07 4.18
N VAL A 60 8.61 6.89 3.64
CA VAL A 60 7.60 5.96 3.11
C VAL A 60 6.54 5.65 4.19
N GLN A 61 6.95 5.52 5.46
CA GLN A 61 6.01 5.36 6.57
C GLN A 61 5.00 6.51 6.66
N THR A 62 5.46 7.76 6.53
CA THR A 62 4.57 8.95 6.58
C THR A 62 3.54 8.87 5.46
N VAL A 63 4.00 8.61 4.23
CA VAL A 63 3.12 8.53 3.06
C VAL A 63 2.07 7.44 3.21
N ILE A 64 2.47 6.24 3.66
CA ILE A 64 1.53 5.13 3.89
C ILE A 64 0.54 5.48 5.00
N THR A 65 1.02 6.04 6.12
CA THR A 65 0.16 6.38 7.26
C THR A 65 -0.90 7.40 6.87
N ASP A 66 -0.51 8.47 6.18
CA ASP A 66 -1.42 9.51 5.70
C ASP A 66 -2.39 8.96 4.64
N PHE A 67 -1.91 8.08 3.76
CA PHE A 67 -2.79 7.43 2.79
C PHE A 67 -3.85 6.53 3.46
N LEU A 68 -3.47 5.74 4.47
CA LEU A 68 -4.41 4.94 5.26
C LEU A 68 -5.43 5.82 6.01
N ALA A 69 -5.00 6.96 6.54
CA ALA A 69 -5.91 7.94 7.15
C ALA A 69 -6.93 8.49 6.13
N ASN A 70 -6.49 8.77 4.90
CA ASN A 70 -7.37 9.17 3.81
C ASN A 70 -8.34 8.05 3.38
N LEU A 71 -7.91 6.78 3.38
CA LEU A 71 -8.80 5.64 3.14
C LEU A 71 -9.84 5.49 4.25
N LEU A 72 -9.48 5.75 5.51
CA LEU A 72 -10.43 5.76 6.61
C LEU A 72 -11.49 6.86 6.43
N HIS A 73 -11.08 8.07 6.06
CA HIS A 73 -12.02 9.14 5.70
C HIS A 73 -12.94 8.75 4.54
N LEU A 74 -12.45 7.99 3.56
CA LEU A 74 -13.26 7.46 2.47
C LEU A 74 -14.29 6.44 2.98
N CYS A 75 -13.90 5.51 3.85
CA CYS A 75 -14.82 4.54 4.46
C CYS A 75 -15.95 5.24 5.22
N GLU A 76 -15.64 6.22 6.07
CA GLU A 76 -16.65 7.03 6.78
C GLU A 76 -17.60 7.76 5.82
N GLN A 77 -17.10 8.26 4.70
CA GLN A 77 -17.92 8.94 3.70
C GLN A 77 -18.87 7.99 2.95
N CYS A 78 -18.47 6.73 2.79
CA CYS A 78 -19.25 5.69 2.10
C CYS A 78 -20.22 4.95 3.04
N GLU A 79 -19.91 4.86 4.33
CA GLU A 79 -20.74 4.25 5.38
C GLU A 79 -21.01 5.27 6.50
N PRO A 80 -21.88 6.27 6.26
CA PRO A 80 -22.06 7.41 7.15
C PRO A 80 -22.72 7.08 8.50
N ASP A 81 -23.14 5.82 8.71
CA ASP A 81 -23.74 5.34 9.95
C ASP A 81 -22.72 5.18 11.11
N GLY A 82 -21.48 5.65 10.91
CA GLY A 82 -20.42 5.70 11.93
C GLY A 82 -19.65 4.39 12.10
N ALA A 83 -19.74 3.50 11.10
CA ALA A 83 -19.06 2.21 11.08
C ALA A 83 -17.76 2.21 10.24
N GLY A 84 -17.30 3.38 9.76
CA GLY A 84 -16.17 3.46 8.83
C GLY A 84 -14.86 2.88 9.39
N ILE A 85 -14.56 3.08 10.68
CA ILE A 85 -13.41 2.44 11.35
C ILE A 85 -13.55 0.90 11.37
N GLU A 86 -14.73 0.38 11.67
CA GLU A 86 -14.96 -1.07 11.72
C GLU A 86 -14.84 -1.69 10.32
N GLY A 87 -15.43 -1.05 9.32
CA GLY A 87 -15.31 -1.44 7.91
C GLY A 87 -13.87 -1.40 7.41
N PHE A 88 -13.12 -0.33 7.72
CA PHE A 88 -11.71 -0.23 7.34
C PHE A 88 -10.84 -1.33 7.97
N ASN A 89 -11.05 -1.63 9.26
CA ASN A 89 -10.35 -2.73 9.92
C ASN A 89 -10.68 -4.10 9.31
N ALA A 90 -11.95 -4.32 8.93
CA ALA A 90 -12.35 -5.55 8.25
C ALA A 90 -11.65 -5.67 6.88
N LEU A 91 -11.55 -4.59 6.11
CA LEU A 91 -10.82 -4.55 4.84
C LEU A 91 -9.32 -4.82 5.02
N LEU A 92 -8.68 -4.25 6.04
CA LEU A 92 -7.28 -4.51 6.36
C LEU A 92 -7.03 -5.98 6.70
N ASN A 93 -7.89 -6.59 7.53
CA ASN A 93 -7.78 -8.00 7.87
C ASN A 93 -7.92 -8.89 6.62
N MET A 94 -8.87 -8.58 5.73
CA MET A 94 -9.03 -9.31 4.47
C MET A 94 -7.82 -9.15 3.54
N ALA A 95 -7.24 -7.95 3.45
CA ALA A 95 -6.03 -7.70 2.68
C ALA A 95 -4.83 -8.51 3.21
N MET A 96 -4.69 -8.63 4.53
CA MET A 96 -3.67 -9.48 5.16
C MET A 96 -3.88 -10.95 4.80
N MET A 97 -5.12 -11.45 4.84
CA MET A 97 -5.44 -12.83 4.43
C MET A 97 -5.06 -13.10 2.96
N HIS A 98 -5.35 -12.15 2.05
CA HIS A 98 -4.93 -12.28 0.65
C HIS A 98 -3.42 -12.31 0.49
N TYR A 99 -2.70 -11.41 1.17
CA TYR A 99 -1.24 -11.40 1.17
C TYR A 99 -0.64 -12.70 1.70
N GLU A 100 -1.20 -13.25 2.78
CA GLU A 100 -0.76 -14.54 3.34
C GLU A 100 -1.05 -15.71 2.40
N GLN A 101 -2.19 -15.73 1.70
CA GLN A 101 -2.52 -16.77 0.73
C GLN A 101 -1.58 -16.73 -0.49
N GLU A 102 -1.23 -15.54 -0.97
CA GLU A 102 -0.32 -15.36 -2.11
C GLU A 102 1.13 -15.77 -1.75
N ASN A 103 1.55 -15.61 -0.49
CA ASN A 103 2.92 -15.89 -0.05
C ASN A 103 3.09 -17.19 0.76
N GLY A 104 2.00 -17.81 1.21
CA GLY A 104 1.96 -18.99 2.07
C GLY A 104 1.79 -20.31 1.31
N GLY A 105 1.91 -20.30 -0.03
CA GLY A 105 1.88 -21.49 -0.86
C GLY A 105 3.13 -22.36 -0.71
N ASP A 106 3.31 -22.97 0.46
CA ASP A 106 4.03 -24.24 0.70
C ASP A 106 3.96 -24.60 2.20
N SER A 107 2.76 -24.93 2.70
CA SER A 107 2.66 -25.84 3.85
C SER A 107 2.30 -27.21 3.29
N GLU A 108 3.30 -28.07 3.25
CA GLU A 108 3.29 -29.47 2.82
C GLU A 108 1.98 -30.23 3.12
N GLU A 109 1.30 -30.75 2.09
CA GLU A 109 0.82 -32.14 2.16
C GLU A 109 1.85 -32.98 1.37
N PRO A 110 2.64 -33.84 2.06
CA PRO A 110 2.24 -35.23 2.29
C PRO A 110 2.68 -35.74 3.69
N VAL A 111 1.98 -36.65 4.39
CA VAL A 111 1.69 -38.08 4.11
C VAL A 111 0.45 -38.51 4.87
#